data_AF-A0A7C9M8F0-F1
#
_entry.id   AF-A0A7C9M8F0-F1
#
_cell.length_a   1.000
_cell.length_b   1.000
_cell.length_c   1.000
_cell.angle_alpha   90.00
_cell.angle_beta   90.00
_cell.angle_gamma   90.00
#
_symmetry.space_group_name_H-M   'P 1'
#
loop_
_entity.id
_entity.type
_entity.pdbx_description
1 polymer ?
#
loop_
_entity_poly.entity_id
_entity_poly.type
_entity_poly.pdbx_seq_one_letter_code
_entity_poly.pdbx_strand_id
1 'polypeptide(L)'
;MSTAYIGADASQYAQRLARYGHRDWIVWTGRCGRRHCDLVSRSSVKAALLAHGTQGDDMVLIRANTGCRTWLGWRQAITLWRNQPAQPQPAPGGEAQ
;
A
#
# COMPACT_ATOMS: atom_id res chain seq x y z
N MET A 1 -4.49 13.17 -2.62
CA MET A 1 -4.23 11.90 -3.32
C MET A 1 -2.78 11.51 -3.04
N SER A 2 -2.51 10.38 -2.38
CA SER A 2 -1.14 9.83 -2.30
C SER A 2 -0.84 9.17 -3.64
N THR A 3 0.18 9.62 -4.36
CA THR A 3 0.57 9.02 -5.64
C THR A 3 1.45 7.82 -5.34
N ALA A 4 0.99 6.62 -5.71
CA ALA A 4 1.79 5.40 -5.58
C ALA A 4 3.12 5.56 -6.33
N TYR A 5 4.23 5.24 -5.66
CA TYR A 5 5.55 5.22 -6.30
C TYR A 5 5.68 3.96 -7.17
N ILE A 6 6.28 4.12 -8.35
CA ILE A 6 6.44 3.04 -9.34
C ILE A 6 7.91 2.95 -9.73
N GLY A 7 8.54 1.81 -9.51
CA GLY A 7 9.96 1.60 -9.85
C GLY A 7 10.51 0.27 -9.36
N ALA A 8 11.65 -0.16 -9.91
CA ALA A 8 12.32 -1.41 -9.52
C ALA A 8 12.64 -1.44 -8.01
N ASP A 9 12.95 -0.26 -7.45
CA ASP A 9 13.33 -0.08 -6.05
C ASP A 9 12.16 0.22 -5.11
N ALA A 10 10.90 0.04 -5.55
CA ALA A 10 9.71 0.35 -4.75
C ALA A 10 9.74 -0.27 -3.35
N SER A 11 10.26 -1.49 -3.21
CA SER A 11 10.42 -2.15 -1.91
C SER A 11 11.48 -1.48 -1.02
N GLN A 12 12.58 -1.01 -1.59
CA GLN A 12 13.65 -0.33 -0.83
C GLN A 12 13.18 1.07 -0.42
N TYR A 13 12.50 1.78 -1.31
CA TYR A 13 11.88 3.08 -1.05
C TYR A 13 10.88 2.99 0.09
N ALA A 14 9.91 2.07 -0.01
CA ALA A 14 8.91 1.84 1.04
C ALA A 14 9.55 1.39 2.37
N GLN A 15 10.61 0.58 2.34
CA GLN A 15 11.33 0.18 3.55
C GLN A 15 12.02 1.34 4.25
N ARG A 16 12.67 2.22 3.49
CA ARG A 16 13.28 3.45 4.05
C ARG A 16 12.21 4.33 4.67
N LEU A 17 11.10 4.55 3.96
CA LEU A 17 10.00 5.39 4.46
C LEU A 17 9.25 4.77 5.63
N ALA A 18 9.14 3.44 5.71
CA ALA A 18 8.51 2.78 6.85
C ALA A 18 9.36 2.95 8.13
N ARG A 19 10.69 2.88 8.02
CA ARG A 19 11.61 3.06 9.16
C ARG A 19 11.56 4.47 9.74
N TYR A 20 11.57 5.49 8.88
CA TYR A 20 11.69 6.89 9.32
C TYR A 20 10.37 7.67 9.32
N GLY A 21 9.39 7.23 8.54
CA GLY A 21 8.10 7.89 8.38
C GLY A 21 6.99 7.34 9.28
N HIS A 22 7.28 6.33 10.11
CA HIS A 22 6.37 5.74 11.11
C HIS A 22 5.00 5.31 10.54
N ARG A 23 4.99 4.86 9.29
CA ARG A 23 3.77 4.41 8.59
C ARG A 23 4.01 3.08 7.91
N ASP A 24 2.96 2.28 7.84
CA ASP A 24 2.98 1.04 7.08
C ASP A 24 2.89 1.32 5.59
N TRP A 25 3.60 0.53 4.79
CA TRP A 25 3.59 0.58 3.34
C TRP A 25 3.19 -0.76 2.76
N ILE A 26 2.56 -0.74 1.60
CA ILE A 26 2.26 -1.94 0.83
C ILE A 26 2.96 -1.86 -0.52
N VAL A 27 3.57 -2.97 -0.90
CA VAL A 27 4.25 -3.15 -2.19
C VAL A 27 3.54 -4.28 -2.93
N TRP A 28 3.32 -4.10 -4.23
CA TRP A 28 2.74 -5.12 -5.07
C TRP A 28 3.24 -4.99 -6.51
N THR A 29 3.15 -6.08 -7.27
CA THR A 29 3.39 -6.05 -8.71
C THR A 29 2.08 -5.75 -9.43
N GLY A 30 2.07 -4.70 -10.26
CA GLY A 30 0.96 -4.34 -11.12
C GLY A 30 0.80 -5.33 -12.27
N ARG A 31 -0.37 -5.35 -12.93
CA ARG A 31 -0.62 -6.21 -14.11
C ARG A 31 0.35 -5.96 -15.27
N CYS A 32 0.98 -4.79 -15.32
CA CYS A 32 2.02 -4.44 -16.29
C CYS A 32 3.43 -4.94 -15.91
N GLY A 33 3.56 -5.73 -14.84
CA GLY A 33 4.84 -6.25 -14.34
C GLY A 33 5.68 -5.24 -13.55
N ARG A 34 5.22 -3.99 -13.39
CA ARG A 34 5.93 -2.97 -12.62
C ARG A 34 5.64 -3.11 -11.13
N ARG A 35 6.63 -2.84 -10.29
CA ARG A 35 6.42 -2.76 -8.83
C ARG A 35 5.89 -1.39 -8.43
N HIS A 36 4.84 -1.43 -7.63
CA HIS A 36 4.20 -0.28 -7.02
C HIS A 36 4.44 -0.31 -5.51
N CYS A 37 4.56 0.85 -4.88
CA CYS A 37 4.40 0.96 -3.44
C CYS A 37 3.62 2.22 -3.05
N ASP A 38 2.86 2.11 -1.97
CA ASP A 38 2.08 3.21 -1.41
C ASP A 38 1.88 2.98 0.09
N LEU A 39 1.46 4.03 0.80
CA LEU A 39 1.04 3.92 2.18
C LEU A 39 -0.12 2.92 2.30
N VAL A 40 -0.13 2.14 3.38
CA VAL A 40 -1.26 1.26 3.66
C VAL A 40 -2.51 2.11 3.87
N SER A 41 -3.48 1.89 2.99
CA SER A 41 -4.77 2.54 3.02
C SER A 41 -5.80 1.65 2.36
N ARG A 42 -7.09 1.95 2.58
CA ARG A 42 -8.17 1.18 1.93
C ARG A 42 -8.06 1.18 0.39
N SER A 43 -7.57 2.28 -0.19
CA SER A 43 -7.42 2.45 -1.64
C SER A 43 -6.22 1.67 -2.19
N SER A 44 -5.05 1.78 -1.53
CA SER A 44 -3.83 1.09 -1.96
C SER A 44 -3.93 -0.42 -1.81
N VAL A 45 -4.51 -0.92 -0.71
CA VAL A 45 -4.74 -2.36 -0.52
C VAL A 45 -5.74 -2.89 -1.55
N LYS A 46 -6.79 -2.12 -1.88
CA LYS A 46 -7.73 -2.49 -2.96
C LYS A 46 -7.03 -2.54 -4.31
N ALA A 47 -6.17 -1.56 -4.63
CA ALA A 47 -5.42 -1.54 -5.88
C ALA A 47 -4.47 -2.75 -5.97
N ALA A 48 -3.78 -3.08 -4.86
CA ALA A 48 -2.92 -4.25 -4.78
C ALA A 48 -3.69 -5.55 -5.00
N LEU A 49 -4.84 -5.73 -4.32
CA LEU A 49 -5.74 -6.86 -4.55
C LEU A 49 -6.15 -6.93 -6.04
N LEU A 50 -6.70 -5.86 -6.61
CA LEU A 50 -7.18 -5.88 -8.01
C LEU A 50 -6.06 -6.14 -9.03
N ALA A 51 -4.82 -5.72 -8.73
CA ALA A 51 -3.66 -6.00 -9.57
C ALA A 51 -3.26 -7.47 -9.50
N HIS A 52 -3.24 -8.05 -8.30
CA HIS A 52 -2.65 -9.36 -8.05
C HIS A 52 -3.58 -10.54 -8.37
N GLY A 53 -4.90 -10.35 -8.23
CA GLY A 53 -5.86 -11.45 -8.27
C GLY A 53 -5.67 -12.47 -7.15
N THR A 54 -6.55 -13.46 -7.08
CA THR A 54 -6.68 -14.39 -5.92
C THR A 54 -5.54 -15.39 -5.75
N GLN A 55 -4.62 -15.49 -6.71
CA GLN A 55 -3.65 -16.60 -6.81
C GLN A 55 -2.20 -16.20 -6.58
N GLY A 56 -1.88 -14.92 -6.41
CA GLY A 56 -0.48 -14.52 -6.35
C GLY A 56 -0.01 -14.07 -4.97
N ASP A 57 1.30 -14.22 -4.77
CA ASP A 57 1.97 -14.08 -3.48
C ASP A 57 2.85 -12.82 -3.36
N ASP A 58 2.89 -11.94 -4.37
CA ASP A 58 3.82 -10.79 -4.41
C ASP A 58 3.30 -9.51 -3.73
N MET A 59 2.28 -9.62 -2.86
CA MET A 59 1.90 -8.52 -1.97
C MET A 59 2.77 -8.55 -0.72
N VAL A 60 3.46 -7.44 -0.47
CA VAL A 60 4.35 -7.30 0.69
C VAL A 60 3.91 -6.12 1.54
N LEU A 61 3.58 -6.39 2.79
CA LEU A 61 3.44 -5.37 3.82
C LEU A 61 4.81 -5.02 4.39
N ILE A 62 5.11 -3.74 4.47
CA ILE A 62 6.30 -3.22 5.14
C ILE A 62 5.84 -2.45 6.37
N ARG A 63 6.23 -2.95 7.55
CA ARG A 63 5.76 -2.38 8.82
C ARG A 63 6.53 -1.11 9.19
N ALA A 64 5.81 -0.15 9.74
CA ALA A 64 6.33 1.04 10.38
C ALA A 64 7.44 0.71 11.39
N ASN A 65 8.35 1.66 11.60
CA ASN A 65 9.47 1.64 12.56
C ASN A 65 10.59 0.66 12.23
N THR A 66 10.22 -0.57 11.84
CA THR A 66 11.18 -1.66 11.59
C THR A 66 11.56 -1.78 10.12
N GLY A 67 10.63 -1.46 9.22
CA GLY A 67 10.76 -1.78 7.81
C GLY A 67 10.77 -3.29 7.54
N CYS A 68 10.26 -4.11 8.48
CA CYS A 68 10.15 -5.55 8.30
C CYS A 68 9.13 -5.86 7.22
N ARG A 69 9.48 -6.81 6.34
CA ARG A 69 8.64 -7.27 5.24
C ARG A 69 7.82 -8.47 5.69
N THR A 70 6.53 -8.44 5.39
CA THR A 70 5.61 -9.55 5.63
C THR A 70 4.89 -9.82 4.32
N TRP A 71 5.09 -11.02 3.78
CA TRP A 71 4.33 -11.50 2.62
C TRP A 71 2.87 -11.66 3.02
N LEU A 72 1.98 -11.14 2.18
CA LEU A 72 0.54 -11.18 2.41
C LEU A 72 -0.12 -12.07 1.35
N GLY A 73 -0.72 -13.16 1.81
CA GLY A 73 -1.66 -13.89 0.97
C GLY A 73 -2.95 -13.11 0.77
N TRP A 74 -3.71 -13.44 -0.28
CA TRP A 74 -4.96 -12.75 -0.63
C TRP A 74 -5.94 -12.58 0.53
N ARG A 75 -6.16 -13.64 1.32
CA ARG A 75 -7.07 -13.59 2.48
C ARG A 75 -6.58 -12.63 3.56
N GLN A 76 -5.27 -12.60 3.82
CA GLN A 76 -4.66 -11.67 4.77
C GLN A 76 -4.79 -10.23 4.27
N ALA A 77 -4.60 -10.00 2.97
CA ALA A 77 -4.79 -8.69 2.35
C ALA A 77 -6.26 -8.21 2.40
N ILE A 78 -7.25 -9.10 2.26
CA ILE A 78 -8.67 -8.76 2.48
C ILE A 78 -8.91 -8.34 3.93
N THR A 79 -8.38 -9.09 4.90
CA THR A 79 -8.50 -8.74 6.32
C THR A 79 -7.86 -7.38 6.59
N LEU A 80 -6.65 -7.14 6.06
CA LEU A 80 -5.98 -5.86 6.14
C LEU A 80 -6.84 -4.74 5.55
N TRP A 81 -7.42 -4.95 4.37
CA TRP A 81 -8.29 -3.99 3.69
C TRP A 81 -9.54 -3.62 4.50
N ARG A 82 -10.19 -4.60 5.10
CA ARG A 82 -11.39 -4.42 5.94
C ARG A 82 -11.09 -3.66 7.22
N ASN A 83 -9.90 -3.87 7.78
CA ASN A 83 -9.46 -3.23 9.02
C ASN A 83 -8.80 -1.86 8.80
N GLN A 84 -8.69 -1.38 7.55
CA GLN A 84 -8.23 -0.02 7.34
C GLN A 84 -9.30 0.98 7.76
N PRO A 85 -8.92 2.03 8.51
CA PRO A 85 -9.85 3.12 8.80
C PRO A 85 -10.36 3.69 7.48
N ALA A 86 -11.64 4.07 7.44
CA ALA A 86 -12.15 4.86 6.34
C ALA A 86 -11.24 6.08 6.20
N GLN A 87 -10.70 6.34 5.01
CA GLN A 87 -9.95 7.57 4.82
C GLN A 87 -10.88 8.74 5.18
N PRO A 88 -10.41 9.74 5.95
CA PRO A 88 -11.20 10.93 6.18
C PRO A 88 -11.59 11.47 4.81
N GLN A 89 -12.89 11.55 4.54
CA GLN A 89 -13.36 12.19 3.32
C GLN A 89 -12.85 13.63 3.37
N PRO A 90 -12.29 14.16 2.26
CA PRO A 90 -12.00 15.59 2.20
C PRO A 90 -13.29 16.32 2.53
N ALA A 91 -13.25 17.24 3.51
CA ALA A 91 -14.41 17.98 3.92
C ALA A 91 -15.02 18.66 2.67
N PRO A 92 -16.35 18.54 2.44
CA PRO A 92 -16.99 19.25 1.35
C PRO A 92 -16.98 20.74 1.70
N GLY A 93 -16.05 21.52 1.14
CA GLY A 93 -16.08 22.99 1.26
C GLY A 93 -14.74 23.64 1.59
N GLY A 94 -13.75 23.48 0.71
CA GLY A 94 -12.55 24.32 0.68
C GLY A 94 -12.43 25.01 -0.67
N GLU A 95 -13.47 25.75 -1.08
CA GLU A 95 -13.35 26.69 -2.19
C GLU A 95 -12.31 27.74 -1.78
N ALA A 96 -11.26 27.84 -2.60
CA ALA A 96 -10.28 28.89 -2.51
C ALA A 96 -10.98 30.25 -2.67
N GLN A 97 -10.79 31.13 -1.69
CA GLN A 97 -10.89 32.58 -1.88
C GLN A 97 -9.49 33.12 -2.15
#